data_AF-A0A6J7GXM5-F1
#
_entry.id   AF-A0A6J7GXM5-F1
#
_cell.length_a   1.000
_cell.length_b   1.000
_cell.length_c   1.000
_cell.angle_alpha   90.00
_cell.angle_beta   90.00
_cell.angle_gamma   90.00
#
_symmetry.space_group_name_H-M   'P 1'
#
loop_
_entity.id
_entity.type
_entity.pdbx_description
1 polymer ?
#
loop_
_entity_poly.entity_id
_entity_poly.type
_entity_poly.pdbx_seq_one_letter_code
_entity_poly.pdbx_strand_id
1 'polypeptide(L)'
;MRTTRVLPIALASALALASTGCGSGFERDEPQTAARDFLSDVLATNNGQRACDFMTQRAQRIFAGDQPGASCREVIERAQLVGDGDELRVDTTGEVKDLEYSTEKSGEDKAVVTVKTNGGPTLRLTLAHSEGLGNLYEAPTPWRITGGAEPLIKGS
;
A
#
# COMPACT_ATOMS: atom_id res chain seq x y z
N MET A 1 44.86 8.74 41.60
CA MET A 1 43.92 7.69 41.18
C MET A 1 42.53 8.30 41.02
N ARG A 2 42.07 8.52 39.79
CA ARG A 2 40.67 8.79 39.45
C ARG A 2 40.43 8.23 38.05
N THR A 3 39.86 7.04 38.00
CA THR A 3 39.41 6.33 36.82
C THR A 3 37.96 6.73 36.56
N THR A 4 37.67 7.39 35.43
CA THR A 4 36.29 7.68 35.02
C THR A 4 36.01 6.98 33.70
N ARG A 5 34.90 6.24 33.73
CA ARG A 5 34.47 5.18 32.81
C ARG A 5 34.10 5.72 31.42
N VAL A 6 34.50 4.98 30.39
CA VAL A 6 34.03 5.12 29.01
C VAL A 6 32.69 4.37 28.90
N LEU A 7 31.62 5.06 28.47
CA LEU A 7 30.34 4.43 28.11
C LEU A 7 30.45 3.82 26.70
N PRO A 8 30.03 2.57 26.47
CA PRO A 8 29.91 2.03 25.12
C PRO A 8 28.59 2.47 24.48
N ILE A 9 28.67 2.98 23.26
CA ILE A 9 27.54 3.22 22.37
C ILE A 9 27.11 1.85 21.81
N ALA A 10 25.94 1.36 22.21
CA ALA A 10 25.34 0.17 21.62
C ALA A 10 24.65 0.56 20.30
N LEU A 11 25.19 0.08 19.17
CA LEU A 11 24.49 0.06 17.88
C LEU A 11 23.35 -0.97 17.98
N ALA A 12 22.11 -0.52 17.90
CA ALA A 12 20.97 -1.39 17.66
C ALA A 12 20.81 -1.63 16.16
N SER A 13 21.22 -2.80 15.69
CA SER A 13 20.95 -3.27 14.32
C SER A 13 19.47 -3.66 14.21
N ALA A 14 18.66 -2.86 13.52
CA ALA A 14 17.31 -3.23 13.16
C ALA A 14 17.37 -4.36 12.11
N LEU A 15 17.02 -5.58 12.50
CA LEU A 15 16.78 -6.67 11.54
C LEU A 15 15.46 -6.39 10.82
N ALA A 16 15.53 -5.93 9.58
CA ALA A 16 14.39 -5.95 8.67
C ALA A 16 14.18 -7.40 8.20
N LEU A 17 13.24 -8.10 8.82
CA LEU A 17 12.74 -9.38 8.34
C LEU A 17 11.90 -9.13 7.08
N ALA A 18 12.51 -9.32 5.91
CA ALA A 18 11.78 -9.35 4.64
C ALA A 18 11.11 -10.74 4.51
N SER A 19 9.81 -10.81 4.78
CA SER A 19 9.01 -12.00 4.47
C SER A 19 8.58 -11.95 3.01
N THR A 20 9.25 -12.72 2.15
CA THR A 20 8.81 -12.99 0.77
C THR A 20 7.92 -14.23 0.78
N GLY A 21 6.60 -14.04 0.72
CA GLY A 21 5.64 -15.13 0.62
C GLY A 21 5.21 -15.36 -0.82
N CYS A 22 5.67 -16.46 -1.44
CA CYS A 22 5.05 -16.96 -2.67
C CYS A 22 3.75 -17.69 -2.32
N GLY A 23 2.60 -17.14 -2.71
CA GLY A 23 1.36 -17.88 -2.93
C GLY A 23 0.79 -18.68 -1.73
N SER A 24 0.18 -18.00 -0.77
CA SER A 24 -1.03 -18.43 -0.04
C SER A 24 -1.41 -17.30 0.91
N GLY A 25 -2.71 -17.00 1.01
CA GLY A 25 -3.25 -15.72 1.47
C GLY A 25 -2.61 -15.13 2.74
N PHE A 26 -2.31 -13.83 2.68
CA PHE A 26 -1.88 -13.02 3.83
C PHE A 26 -2.90 -13.03 4.97
N GLU A 27 -2.43 -12.96 6.21
CA GLU A 27 -3.30 -12.79 7.37
C GLU A 27 -3.98 -11.40 7.36
N ARG A 28 -5.14 -11.29 8.02
CA ARG A 28 -5.94 -10.03 8.03
C ARG A 28 -5.16 -8.82 8.56
N ASP A 29 -4.20 -9.04 9.47
CA ASP A 29 -3.36 -8.02 10.08
C ASP A 29 -2.01 -7.81 9.37
N GLU A 30 -1.86 -8.36 8.17
CA GLU A 30 -0.69 -8.09 7.34
C GLU A 30 -0.93 -6.87 6.42
N PRO A 31 0.05 -5.96 6.27
CA PRO A 31 -0.07 -4.82 5.37
C PRO A 31 -0.24 -5.26 3.90
N GLN A 32 0.28 -6.43 3.53
CA GLN A 32 0.07 -7.01 2.19
C GLN A 32 -1.41 -7.29 1.92
N THR A 33 -2.21 -7.66 2.93
CA THR A 33 -3.65 -7.84 2.78
C THR A 33 -4.32 -6.55 2.33
N ALA A 34 -4.01 -5.43 2.99
CA ALA A 34 -4.55 -4.12 2.62
C ALA A 34 -4.13 -3.72 1.20
N ALA A 35 -2.86 -3.91 0.84
CA ALA A 35 -2.36 -3.59 -0.49
C ALA A 35 -3.03 -4.44 -1.59
N ARG A 36 -3.16 -5.75 -1.37
CA ARG A 36 -3.79 -6.69 -2.31
C ARG A 36 -5.27 -6.39 -2.50
N ASP A 37 -6.00 -6.18 -1.41
CA ASP A 37 -7.44 -5.95 -1.45
C ASP A 37 -7.75 -4.57 -2.06
N PHE A 38 -6.95 -3.55 -1.74
CA PHE A 38 -6.97 -2.26 -2.44
C PHE A 38 -6.75 -2.41 -3.95
N LEU A 39 -5.69 -3.10 -4.37
CA LEU A 39 -5.42 -3.30 -5.80
C LEU A 39 -6.50 -4.14 -6.50
N SER A 40 -7.12 -5.08 -5.79
CA SER A 40 -8.27 -5.84 -6.29
C SER A 40 -9.46 -4.94 -6.52
N ASP A 41 -9.74 -4.03 -5.59
CA ASP A 41 -10.83 -3.07 -5.73
C ASP A 41 -10.55 -2.04 -6.83
N VAL A 42 -9.33 -1.51 -6.91
CA VAL A 42 -8.91 -0.55 -7.95
C VAL A 42 -8.92 -1.18 -9.34
N LEU A 43 -8.15 -2.25 -9.55
CA LEU A 43 -7.80 -2.73 -10.90
C LEU A 43 -8.81 -3.76 -11.41
N ALA A 44 -9.19 -4.73 -10.58
CA ALA A 44 -9.99 -5.86 -11.04
C ALA A 44 -11.49 -5.62 -10.95
N THR A 45 -11.96 -4.81 -9.99
CA THR A 45 -13.40 -4.56 -9.81
C THR A 45 -13.83 -3.14 -10.12
N ASN A 46 -12.87 -2.23 -10.34
CA ASN A 46 -13.09 -0.80 -10.52
C ASN A 46 -14.05 -0.19 -9.46
N ASN A 47 -13.93 -0.65 -8.22
CA ASN A 47 -14.75 -0.19 -7.10
C ASN A 47 -14.04 0.92 -6.35
N GLY A 48 -14.15 2.14 -6.88
CA GLY A 48 -13.50 3.31 -6.30
C GLY A 48 -13.91 3.59 -4.86
N GLN A 49 -15.15 3.29 -4.47
CA GLN A 49 -15.60 3.52 -3.10
C GLN A 49 -14.85 2.61 -2.11
N ARG A 50 -14.85 1.29 -2.35
CA ARG A 50 -14.17 0.34 -1.46
C ARG A 50 -12.66 0.56 -1.45
N ALA A 51 -12.06 0.86 -2.60
CA ALA A 51 -10.64 1.14 -2.67
C ALA A 51 -10.24 2.36 -1.80
N CYS A 52 -11.07 3.41 -1.77
CA CYS A 52 -10.83 4.56 -0.90
C CYS A 52 -10.89 4.21 0.60
N ASP A 53 -11.65 3.19 1.02
CA ASP A 53 -11.74 2.78 2.43
C ASP A 53 -10.42 2.18 2.96
N PHE A 54 -9.52 1.73 2.07
CA PHE A 54 -8.15 1.32 2.41
C PHE A 54 -7.20 2.49 2.57
N MET A 55 -7.60 3.74 2.29
CA MET A 55 -6.74 4.91 2.34
C MET A 55 -7.07 5.81 3.54
N THR A 56 -6.05 6.47 4.10
CA THR A 56 -6.30 7.58 5.03
C THR A 56 -6.96 8.76 4.32
N GLN A 57 -7.73 9.60 5.03
CA GLN A 57 -8.32 10.80 4.41
C GLN A 57 -7.28 11.72 3.75
N ARG A 58 -6.07 11.79 4.33
CA ARG A 58 -4.97 12.56 3.75
C ARG A 58 -4.55 11.96 2.42
N ALA A 59 -4.35 10.63 2.36
CA ALA A 59 -3.98 9.94 1.13
C ALA A 59 -5.09 10.07 0.07
N GLN A 60 -6.37 9.94 0.44
CA GLN A 60 -7.49 10.15 -0.48
C GLN A 60 -7.46 11.55 -1.12
N ARG A 61 -7.17 12.59 -0.34
CA ARG A 61 -7.04 13.96 -0.86
C ARG A 61 -5.84 14.13 -1.79
N ILE A 62 -4.69 13.58 -1.43
CA ILE A 62 -3.48 13.61 -2.27
C ILE A 62 -3.75 12.86 -3.57
N PHE A 63 -4.37 11.69 -3.47
CA PHE A 63 -4.72 10.82 -4.60
C PHE A 63 -5.74 11.46 -5.53
N ALA A 64 -6.75 12.16 -4.98
CA ALA A 64 -7.67 12.96 -5.78
C ALA A 64 -6.99 14.13 -6.52
N GLY A 65 -5.79 14.53 -6.06
CA GLY A 65 -5.05 15.69 -6.54
C GLY A 65 -5.74 17.01 -6.19
N ASP A 66 -5.14 18.12 -6.64
CA ASP A 66 -5.75 19.45 -6.55
C ASP A 66 -6.91 19.65 -7.55
N GLN A 67 -7.45 18.58 -8.15
CA GLN A 67 -8.56 18.68 -9.11
C GLN A 67 -9.84 19.14 -8.39
N PRO A 68 -10.35 20.35 -8.69
CA PRO A 68 -11.53 20.88 -8.00
C PRO A 68 -12.74 19.98 -8.29
N GLY A 69 -13.29 19.38 -7.24
CA GLY A 69 -14.50 18.56 -7.31
C GLY A 69 -14.28 17.07 -7.62
N ALA A 70 -13.05 16.61 -7.87
CA ALA A 70 -12.78 15.19 -8.03
C ALA A 70 -12.74 14.49 -6.67
N SER A 71 -13.61 13.50 -6.48
CA SER A 71 -13.59 12.62 -5.32
C SER A 71 -12.58 11.49 -5.51
N CYS A 72 -12.05 10.93 -4.42
CA CYS A 72 -11.18 9.74 -4.46
C CYS A 72 -11.79 8.62 -5.31
N ARG A 73 -13.12 8.40 -5.20
CA ARG A 73 -13.86 7.44 -6.01
C ARG A 73 -13.69 7.69 -7.51
N GLU A 74 -13.94 8.91 -7.97
CA GLU A 74 -13.87 9.27 -9.39
C GLU A 74 -12.45 9.18 -9.96
N VAL A 75 -11.43 9.41 -9.11
CA VAL A 75 -10.04 9.23 -9.53
C VAL A 75 -9.70 7.75 -9.65
N ILE A 76 -10.15 6.91 -8.71
CA ILE A 76 -9.95 5.46 -8.79
C ILE A 76 -10.70 4.84 -9.98
N GLU A 77 -11.89 5.33 -10.31
CA GLU A 77 -12.64 4.86 -11.49
C GLU A 77 -11.87 5.07 -12.83
N ARG A 78 -10.83 5.91 -12.80
CA ARG A 78 -9.92 6.19 -13.93
C ARG A 78 -8.53 5.56 -13.75
N ALA A 79 -8.31 4.81 -12.67
CA ALA A 79 -7.02 4.25 -12.33
C ALA A 79 -6.65 3.07 -13.24
N GLN A 80 -5.41 3.06 -13.72
CA GLN A 80 -4.76 2.03 -14.52
C GLN A 80 -3.28 1.99 -14.11
N LEU A 81 -2.68 0.80 -13.98
CA LEU A 81 -1.23 0.69 -13.81
C LEU A 81 -0.54 1.00 -15.14
N VAL A 82 0.12 2.15 -15.23
CA VAL A 82 0.89 2.55 -16.42
C VAL A 82 2.38 2.34 -16.13
N GLY A 83 3.01 1.39 -16.82
CA GLY A 83 4.47 1.24 -16.83
C GLY A 83 5.15 2.14 -17.86
N ASP A 84 6.49 2.17 -17.85
CA ASP A 84 7.34 2.83 -18.84
C ASP A 84 7.21 2.17 -20.24
N GLY A 85 6.03 2.29 -20.86
CA GLY A 85 5.75 1.87 -22.23
C GLY A 85 4.60 0.87 -22.40
N ASP A 86 4.26 0.09 -21.37
CA ASP A 86 3.19 -0.91 -21.42
C ASP A 86 2.15 -0.70 -20.30
N GLU A 87 0.88 -0.64 -20.69
CA GLU A 87 -0.26 -0.62 -19.76
C GLU A 87 -0.37 -2.01 -19.13
N LEU A 88 -0.07 -2.13 -17.83
CA LEU A 88 -0.37 -3.36 -17.13
C LEU A 88 -1.88 -3.40 -16.88
N ARG A 89 -2.58 -4.17 -17.71
CA ARG A 89 -3.97 -4.55 -17.46
C ARG A 89 -3.98 -5.71 -16.48
N VAL A 90 -4.70 -5.51 -15.39
CA VAL A 90 -5.09 -6.58 -14.48
C VAL A 90 -6.60 -6.67 -14.55
N ASP A 91 -7.10 -7.71 -15.19
CA ASP A 91 -8.52 -7.86 -15.52
C ASP A 91 -9.26 -8.69 -14.45
N THR A 92 -8.52 -9.41 -13.59
CA THR A 92 -9.13 -10.26 -12.57
C THR A 92 -8.49 -10.13 -11.18
N THR A 93 -9.28 -10.44 -10.15
CA THR A 93 -8.76 -10.50 -8.76
C THR A 93 -7.77 -11.65 -8.57
N GLY A 94 -7.79 -12.67 -9.44
CA GLY A 94 -6.80 -13.75 -9.45
C GLY A 94 -5.42 -13.22 -9.85
N GLU A 95 -5.35 -12.46 -10.93
CA GLU A 95 -4.11 -11.83 -11.40
C GLU A 95 -3.52 -10.86 -10.37
N VAL A 96 -4.35 -10.12 -9.61
CA VAL A 96 -3.87 -9.31 -8.48
C VAL A 96 -3.24 -10.19 -7.40
N LYS A 97 -3.85 -11.33 -7.07
CA LYS A 97 -3.33 -12.26 -6.04
C LYS A 97 -2.01 -12.91 -6.45
N ASP A 98 -1.78 -13.06 -7.75
CA ASP A 98 -0.57 -13.67 -8.31
C ASP A 98 0.60 -12.67 -8.43
N LEU A 99 0.39 -11.39 -8.10
CA LEU A 99 1.48 -10.41 -8.01
C LEU A 99 2.44 -10.75 -6.87
N GLU A 100 3.71 -10.37 -7.01
CA GLU A 100 4.70 -10.56 -5.95
C GLU A 100 4.64 -9.38 -4.98
N TYR A 101 4.31 -9.67 -3.72
CA TYR A 101 4.30 -8.69 -2.63
C TYR A 101 5.48 -8.93 -1.71
N SER A 102 6.26 -7.89 -1.46
CA SER A 102 7.25 -7.85 -0.37
C SER A 102 6.92 -6.71 0.57
N THR A 103 7.31 -6.85 1.84
CA THR A 103 7.00 -5.87 2.87
C THR A 103 8.24 -5.55 3.69
N GLU A 104 8.43 -4.26 3.91
CA GLU A 104 9.41 -3.72 4.85
C GLU A 104 8.63 -3.01 5.96
N LYS A 105 8.58 -3.61 7.15
CA LYS A 105 7.98 -2.98 8.33
C LYS A 105 8.98 -2.02 8.98
N SER A 106 8.50 -0.86 9.40
CA SER A 106 9.27 0.15 10.15
C SER A 106 8.58 0.39 11.49
N GLY A 107 8.82 -0.52 12.44
CA GLY A 107 8.03 -0.63 13.67
C GLY A 107 6.73 -1.42 13.45
N GLU A 108 5.86 -1.39 14.46
CA GLU A 108 4.58 -2.14 14.44
C GLU A 108 3.53 -1.44 13.58
N ASP A 109 3.56 -0.11 13.52
CA ASP A 109 2.47 0.70 12.94
C ASP A 109 2.75 1.23 11.54
N LYS A 110 3.89 0.88 10.91
CA LYS A 110 4.27 1.39 9.59
C LYS A 110 4.87 0.30 8.72
N ALA A 111 4.51 0.31 7.45
CA ALA A 111 5.02 -0.62 6.46
C ALA A 111 5.16 0.03 5.09
N VAL A 112 6.11 -0.46 4.30
CA VAL A 112 6.16 -0.24 2.86
C VAL A 112 5.91 -1.58 2.20
N VAL A 113 4.85 -1.68 1.41
CA VAL A 113 4.55 -2.85 0.58
C VAL A 113 5.00 -2.56 -0.83
N THR A 114 5.94 -3.36 -1.31
CA THR A 114 6.40 -3.32 -2.69
C THR A 114 5.67 -4.40 -3.47
N VAL A 115 5.01 -4.01 -4.55
CA VAL A 115 4.26 -4.90 -5.44
C VAL A 115 4.99 -4.94 -6.77
N LYS A 116 5.56 -6.09 -7.11
CA LYS A 116 6.13 -6.30 -8.44
C LYS A 116 5.05 -6.87 -9.35
N THR A 117 4.93 -6.25 -10.50
CA THR A 117 3.98 -6.64 -11.52
C THR A 117 4.67 -7.45 -12.61
N ASN A 118 3.93 -8.37 -13.23
CA ASN A 118 4.49 -9.22 -14.29
C ASN A 118 4.70 -8.40 -15.57
N GLY A 119 5.94 -7.95 -15.79
CA GLY A 119 6.31 -7.16 -16.96
C GLY A 119 5.94 -5.67 -16.89
N GLY A 120 5.44 -5.19 -15.74
CA GLY A 120 5.06 -3.79 -15.53
C GLY A 120 5.92 -3.07 -14.48
N PRO A 121 5.50 -1.87 -14.05
CA PRO A 121 6.22 -1.09 -13.05
C PRO A 121 6.12 -1.72 -11.66
N THR A 122 7.12 -1.44 -10.82
CA THR A 122 7.05 -1.77 -9.40
C THR A 122 6.31 -0.68 -8.65
N LEU A 123 5.25 -1.05 -7.94
CA LEU A 123 4.47 -0.13 -7.10
C LEU A 123 4.97 -0.21 -5.66
N ARG A 124 5.12 0.95 -4.99
CA ARG A 124 5.53 1.02 -3.58
C ARG A 124 4.48 1.75 -2.77
N LEU A 125 3.64 1.01 -2.08
CA LEU A 125 2.61 1.55 -1.20
C LEU A 125 3.18 1.78 0.20
N THR A 126 2.95 2.95 0.78
CA THR A 126 3.25 3.23 2.18
C THR A 126 1.97 3.05 3.00
N LEU A 127 2.04 2.29 4.08
CA LEU A 127 0.91 1.96 4.94
C LEU A 127 1.22 2.28 6.40
N ALA A 128 0.17 2.61 7.15
CA ALA A 128 0.22 2.74 8.59
C ALA A 128 -1.00 2.08 9.26
N HIS A 129 -0.84 1.62 10.51
CA HIS A 129 -1.97 1.25 11.36
C HIS A 129 -2.86 2.48 11.59
N SER A 130 -4.17 2.27 11.51
CA SER A 130 -5.17 3.30 11.79
C SER A 130 -6.43 2.63 12.30
N GLU A 131 -7.09 3.29 13.26
CA GLU A 131 -8.44 2.96 13.76
C GLU A 131 -9.54 3.16 12.69
N GLY A 132 -9.17 3.20 11.41
CA GLY A 132 -10.10 3.44 10.31
C GLY A 132 -10.58 4.89 10.19
N LEU A 133 -11.75 5.05 9.56
CA LEU A 133 -12.43 6.33 9.31
C LEU A 133 -13.66 6.53 10.22
N GLY A 134 -13.96 5.56 11.09
CA GLY A 134 -15.18 5.47 11.89
C GLY A 134 -16.45 5.24 11.07
N ASN A 135 -16.35 4.64 9.88
CA ASN A 135 -17.50 4.48 8.97
C ASN A 135 -18.05 3.03 8.96
N LEU A 136 -19.26 2.83 8.43
CA LEU A 136 -19.91 1.50 8.38
C LEU A 136 -19.25 0.53 7.38
N TYR A 137 -18.37 1.02 6.51
CA TYR A 137 -17.82 0.29 5.38
C TYR A 137 -16.29 0.25 5.43
N GLU A 138 -15.74 0.09 6.64
CA GLU A 138 -14.28 0.08 6.79
C GLU A 138 -13.63 -1.15 6.17
N ALA A 139 -12.44 -0.91 5.63
CA ALA A 139 -11.54 -1.99 5.26
C ALA A 139 -11.33 -2.94 6.46
N PRO A 140 -11.43 -4.26 6.26
CA PRO A 140 -11.42 -5.22 7.36
C PRO A 140 -10.08 -5.29 8.08
N THR A 141 -8.99 -4.92 7.42
CA THR A 141 -7.63 -4.83 7.98
C THR A 141 -7.43 -3.53 8.78
N PRO A 142 -6.53 -3.46 9.78
CA PRO A 142 -6.19 -2.19 10.45
C PRO A 142 -5.21 -1.31 9.67
N TRP A 143 -4.65 -1.81 8.56
CA TRP A 143 -3.69 -1.07 7.75
C TRP A 143 -4.40 -0.11 6.79
N ARG A 144 -3.89 1.12 6.69
CA ARG A 144 -4.35 2.13 5.73
C ARG A 144 -3.19 2.66 4.89
N ILE A 145 -3.43 2.83 3.60
CA ILE A 145 -2.50 3.44 2.65
C ILE A 145 -2.40 4.93 2.98
N THR A 146 -1.16 5.37 3.17
CA THR A 146 -0.80 6.77 3.43
C THR A 146 -0.17 7.45 2.23
N GLY A 147 0.24 6.70 1.20
CA GLY A 147 0.80 7.22 -0.06
C GLY A 147 1.37 6.13 -0.95
N GLY A 148 1.89 6.52 -2.12
CA GLY A 148 2.52 5.62 -3.09
C GLY A 148 1.56 4.98 -4.09
N ALA A 149 0.28 5.36 -4.05
CA ALA A 149 -0.75 4.90 -4.98
C ALA A 149 -0.78 5.75 -6.26
N GLU A 150 -0.19 6.96 -6.25
CA GLU A 150 -0.25 7.95 -7.33
C GLU A 150 0.06 7.40 -8.73
N PRO A 151 1.04 6.47 -8.92
CA PRO A 151 1.32 5.86 -10.22
C PRO A 151 0.16 5.04 -10.83
N LEU A 152 -0.92 4.81 -10.08
CA LEU A 152 -2.14 4.15 -10.56
C LEU A 152 -3.04 5.08 -11.37
N ILE A 153 -2.78 6.38 -11.44
CA ILE A 153 -3.68 7.33 -12.11
C ILE A 153 -3.19 7.56 -13.53
N LYS A 154 -4.05 7.31 -14.53
CA LYS A 154 -3.72 7.57 -15.94
C LYS A 154 -3.48 9.07 -16.16
N GLY A 155 -2.28 9.44 -16.62
CA GLY A 155 -1.93 10.82 -16.99
C GLY A 155 -1.53 11.72 -15.82
N SER A 156 -1.14 11.14 -14.67
CA SER A 156 -0.44 11.85 -13.58
C SER A 156 0.98 12.26 -13.95
#